data_AF-A0A290Z912-F1
#
_entry.id   AF-A0A290Z912-F1
#
_cell.length_a   1.000
_cell.length_b   1.000
_cell.length_c   1.000
_cell.angle_alpha   90.00
_cell.angle_beta   90.00
_cell.angle_gamma   90.00
#
_symmetry.space_group_name_H-M   'P 1'
#
loop_
_entity.id
_entity.type
_entity.pdbx_description
1 polymer ?
#
loop_
_entity_poly.entity_id
_entity_poly.type
_entity_poly.pdbx_seq_one_letter_code
_entity_poly.pdbx_strand_id
1 'polypeptide(L)'
;MHFLLSTVDSDLASAVRRRIDLPQDSRERYQADWSPFRSAILWRLENDDPEINRAIAHSLPDWSLRRRIATGVPFGPAPGPLPVLDCYARCDHAPPPLPDGADTTEGVIALLRSVTTLSAGKRAAGAVAWDDWEAVVAADRAEPLPGYAKWAVANRVDCPHEVRLALATHRKHHDRLYEAGLVRDAAEYALEFPNTSSVLQVLNTGRWAFPHRAAEAAAALGPLVREELGEDLEAWSVLAQVLPTFTGTAPELLRTCGAITRV
;
A
#
# COMPACT_ATOMS: atom_id res chain seq x y z
N MET A 1 -8.39 15.51 6.37
CA MET A 1 -9.39 16.47 5.84
C MET A 1 -9.30 16.67 4.34
N HIS A 2 -8.16 17.12 3.78
CA HIS A 2 -8.03 17.41 2.33
C HIS A 2 -8.47 16.27 1.40
N PHE A 3 -8.18 15.02 1.74
CA PHE A 3 -8.62 13.88 0.97
C PHE A 3 -10.16 13.78 0.87
N LEU A 4 -10.86 13.91 1.99
CA LEU A 4 -12.33 13.86 2.01
C LEU A 4 -12.95 15.04 1.24
N LEU A 5 -12.34 16.23 1.32
CA LEU A 5 -12.77 17.38 0.51
C LEU A 5 -12.54 17.19 -0.99
N SER A 6 -11.74 16.20 -1.40
CA SER A 6 -11.58 15.85 -2.81
C SER A 6 -12.67 14.91 -3.35
N THR A 7 -13.53 14.39 -2.47
CA THR A 7 -14.65 13.49 -2.85
C THR A 7 -15.99 14.22 -3.04
N VAL A 8 -16.01 15.53 -2.79
CA VAL A 8 -17.18 16.42 -2.95
C VAL A 8 -16.93 17.48 -4.02
N ASP A 9 -17.98 18.22 -4.40
CA ASP A 9 -17.86 19.30 -5.38
C ASP A 9 -16.97 20.45 -4.87
N SER A 10 -16.44 21.24 -5.82
CA SER A 10 -15.48 22.30 -5.51
C SER A 10 -16.06 23.43 -4.67
N ASP A 11 -17.36 23.69 -4.77
CA ASP A 11 -18.02 24.81 -4.11
C ASP A 11 -18.24 24.49 -2.63
N LEU A 12 -18.77 23.30 -2.34
CA LEU A 12 -18.85 22.76 -0.97
C LEU A 12 -17.46 22.63 -0.35
N ALA A 13 -16.49 22.05 -1.08
CA ALA A 13 -15.12 21.94 -0.57
C ALA A 13 -14.53 23.31 -0.20
N SER A 14 -14.82 24.35 -0.98
CA SER A 14 -14.38 25.72 -0.72
C SER A 14 -15.12 26.36 0.47
N ALA A 15 -16.42 26.10 0.61
CA ALA A 15 -17.22 26.55 1.75
C ALA A 15 -16.71 25.94 3.06
N VAL A 16 -16.47 24.62 3.08
CA VAL A 16 -15.90 23.93 4.24
C VAL A 16 -14.54 24.50 4.58
N ARG A 17 -13.60 24.62 3.61
CA ARG A 17 -12.27 25.20 3.87
C ARG A 17 -12.33 26.56 4.56
N ARG A 18 -13.19 27.46 4.08
CA ARG A 18 -13.40 28.78 4.71
C ARG A 18 -13.97 28.65 6.13
N ARG A 19 -14.92 27.75 6.34
CA ARG A 19 -15.60 27.56 7.63
C ARG A 19 -14.66 27.11 8.74
N ILE A 20 -13.73 26.21 8.42
CA ILE A 20 -12.79 25.61 9.39
C ILE A 20 -11.37 26.20 9.29
N ASP A 21 -11.19 27.30 8.57
CA ASP A 21 -9.89 27.95 8.31
C ASP A 21 -8.80 26.97 7.81
N LEU A 22 -9.19 26.06 6.92
CA LEU A 22 -8.28 25.06 6.37
C LEU A 22 -7.54 25.65 5.17
N PRO A 23 -6.19 25.72 5.19
CA PRO A 23 -5.40 26.29 4.10
C PRO A 23 -5.57 25.48 2.81
N GLN A 24 -5.18 26.05 1.67
CA GLN A 24 -5.20 25.26 0.44
C GLN A 24 -4.26 24.06 0.52
N ASP A 25 -4.68 22.99 -0.14
CA ASP A 25 -3.92 21.75 -0.29
C ASP A 25 -2.84 21.96 -1.36
N SER A 26 -1.60 21.56 -1.08
CA SER A 26 -0.45 21.84 -1.96
C SER A 26 0.49 20.65 -2.04
N ARG A 27 0.89 20.23 -3.24
CA ARG A 27 1.79 19.10 -3.49
C ARG A 27 3.13 19.24 -2.74
N GLU A 28 3.66 20.45 -2.62
CA GLU A 28 4.96 20.73 -1.98
C GLU A 28 5.01 20.28 -0.51
N ARG A 29 3.87 20.31 0.21
CA ARG A 29 3.79 19.88 1.61
C ARG A 29 4.01 18.36 1.79
N TYR A 30 3.94 17.56 0.71
CA TYR A 30 3.87 16.10 0.78
C TYR A 30 5.08 15.36 0.22
N GLN A 31 6.00 16.04 -0.46
CA GLN A 31 7.16 15.38 -1.08
C GLN A 31 8.19 14.83 -0.06
N ALA A 32 8.06 15.17 1.24
CA ALA A 32 9.03 14.80 2.26
C ALA A 32 8.65 13.57 3.11
N ASP A 33 7.41 13.08 3.05
CA ASP A 33 6.92 12.07 4.02
C ASP A 33 6.79 10.66 3.39
N TRP A 34 7.69 9.78 3.80
CA TRP A 34 7.64 8.36 3.48
C TRP A 34 6.66 7.69 4.44
N SER A 35 5.45 7.41 3.95
CA SER A 35 4.51 6.62 4.74
C SER A 35 5.11 5.24 5.05
N PRO A 36 5.07 4.79 6.31
CA PRO A 36 5.48 3.43 6.67
C PRO A 36 4.49 2.37 6.18
N PHE A 37 3.35 2.77 5.59
CA PHE A 37 2.33 1.86 5.11
C PHE A 37 2.80 1.10 3.86
N ARG A 38 2.96 -0.21 3.99
CA ARG A 38 3.65 -1.03 3.00
C ARG A 38 2.92 -1.14 1.67
N SER A 39 1.59 -1.20 1.65
CA SER A 39 0.87 -1.26 0.36
C SER A 39 0.99 0.03 -0.44
N ALA A 40 1.13 1.19 0.22
CA ALA A 40 1.39 2.45 -0.48
C ALA A 40 2.73 2.48 -1.22
N ILE A 41 3.68 1.62 -0.84
CA ILE A 41 4.94 1.45 -1.59
C ILE A 41 4.63 0.85 -2.96
N LEU A 42 3.84 -0.24 -3.02
CA LEU A 42 3.45 -0.84 -4.29
C LEU A 42 2.63 0.13 -5.13
N TRP A 43 1.65 0.82 -4.52
CA TRP A 43 0.83 1.80 -5.23
C TRP A 43 1.65 2.93 -5.88
N ARG A 44 2.73 3.37 -5.22
CA ARG A 44 3.67 4.34 -5.78
C ARG A 44 4.46 3.76 -6.95
N LEU A 45 4.90 2.49 -6.84
CA LEU A 45 5.62 1.80 -7.91
C LEU A 45 4.71 1.59 -9.14
N GLU A 46 3.42 1.29 -8.94
CA GLU A 46 2.41 1.13 -10.01
C GLU A 46 2.18 2.40 -10.86
N ASN A 47 2.67 3.57 -10.43
CA ASN A 47 2.67 4.76 -11.28
C ASN A 47 3.75 4.74 -12.36
N ASP A 48 4.71 3.82 -12.27
CA ASP A 48 5.81 3.68 -13.21
C ASP A 48 6.65 4.97 -13.38
N ASP A 49 6.70 5.81 -12.35
CA ASP A 49 7.53 7.02 -12.33
C ASP A 49 8.99 6.65 -11.95
N PRO A 50 9.98 6.84 -12.83
CA PRO A 50 11.36 6.45 -12.57
C PRO A 50 11.98 7.15 -11.36
N GLU A 51 11.59 8.40 -11.07
CA GLU A 51 12.11 9.16 -9.93
C GLU A 51 11.55 8.63 -8.61
N ILE A 52 10.27 8.25 -8.59
CA ILE A 52 9.65 7.57 -7.45
C ILE A 52 10.30 6.19 -7.24
N ASN A 53 10.45 5.42 -8.31
CA ASN A 53 11.08 4.10 -8.27
C ASN A 53 12.52 4.19 -7.72
N ARG A 54 13.29 5.21 -8.12
CA ARG A 54 14.63 5.51 -7.58
C ARG A 54 14.61 5.68 -6.07
N ALA A 55 13.74 6.56 -5.59
CA ALA A 55 13.71 6.95 -4.20
C ALA A 55 13.22 5.79 -3.32
N ILE A 56 12.28 5.00 -3.83
CA ILE A 56 11.83 3.74 -3.22
C ILE A 56 12.98 2.74 -3.16
N ALA A 57 13.73 2.53 -4.24
CA ALA A 57 14.83 1.57 -4.24
C ALA A 57 15.93 1.90 -3.22
N HIS A 58 16.23 3.19 -2.98
CA HIS A 58 17.21 3.58 -1.97
C HIS A 58 16.71 3.38 -0.53
N SER A 59 15.39 3.44 -0.30
CA SER A 59 14.80 3.39 1.05
C SER A 59 14.30 2.00 1.46
N LEU A 60 13.98 1.13 0.50
CA LEU A 60 13.36 -0.17 0.80
C LEU A 60 14.36 -1.25 1.22
N PRO A 61 14.08 -2.07 2.24
CA PRO A 61 14.88 -3.27 2.53
C PRO A 61 14.58 -4.46 1.60
N ASP A 62 13.57 -4.38 0.72
CA ASP A 62 13.12 -5.51 -0.10
C ASP A 62 13.92 -5.65 -1.40
N TRP A 63 14.72 -6.72 -1.48
CA TRP A 63 15.58 -7.01 -2.62
C TRP A 63 14.83 -7.40 -3.89
N SER A 64 13.63 -7.97 -3.78
CA SER A 64 12.84 -8.39 -4.94
C SER A 64 12.34 -7.19 -5.74
N LEU A 65 11.77 -6.20 -5.04
CA LEU A 65 11.36 -4.93 -5.63
C LEU A 65 12.55 -4.17 -6.22
N ARG A 66 13.67 -4.11 -5.48
CA ARG A 66 14.91 -3.49 -5.99
C ARG A 66 15.41 -4.13 -7.28
N ARG A 67 15.37 -5.48 -7.38
CA ARG A 67 15.72 -6.19 -8.63
C ARG A 67 14.83 -5.77 -9.78
N ARG A 68 13.51 -5.74 -9.58
CA ARG A 68 12.57 -5.37 -10.64
C ARG A 68 12.76 -3.92 -11.10
N ILE A 69 12.98 -2.99 -10.16
CA ILE A 69 13.30 -1.60 -10.50
C ILE A 69 14.61 -1.53 -11.29
N ALA A 70 15.64 -2.28 -10.88
CA ALA A 70 16.94 -2.31 -11.55
C ALA A 70 16.89 -2.95 -12.96
N THR A 71 15.88 -3.76 -13.28
CA THR A 71 15.66 -4.29 -14.63
C THR A 71 14.75 -3.39 -15.48
N GLY A 72 14.22 -2.31 -14.91
CA GLY A 72 13.35 -1.37 -15.62
C GLY A 72 11.98 -1.96 -15.96
N VAL A 73 11.59 -3.08 -15.36
CA VAL A 73 10.28 -3.67 -15.67
C VAL A 73 9.20 -2.85 -14.94
N PRO A 74 8.17 -2.35 -15.65
CA PRO A 74 7.10 -1.57 -15.03
C PRO A 74 6.32 -2.41 -14.01
N PHE A 75 5.77 -1.74 -12.99
CA PHE A 75 4.82 -2.31 -12.03
C PHE A 75 3.38 -2.04 -12.44
N GLY A 76 3.15 -0.94 -13.16
CA GLY A 76 1.86 -0.51 -13.66
C GLY A 76 1.70 -0.74 -15.17
N PRO A 77 0.87 0.09 -15.83
CA PRO A 77 0.51 -0.10 -17.23
C PRO A 77 1.49 0.54 -18.22
N ALA A 78 2.63 1.09 -17.78
CA ALA A 78 3.54 1.77 -18.70
C ALA A 78 4.05 0.82 -19.81
N PRO A 79 4.09 1.28 -21.07
CA PRO A 79 4.56 0.45 -22.17
C PRO A 79 6.09 0.35 -22.17
N GLY A 80 6.60 -0.88 -22.16
CA GLY A 80 8.02 -1.17 -22.31
C GLY A 80 8.85 -0.94 -21.03
N PRO A 81 10.19 -1.09 -21.13
CA PRO A 81 11.05 -0.89 -19.98
C PRO A 81 11.13 0.58 -19.59
N LEU A 82 11.03 0.85 -18.29
CA LEU A 82 11.31 2.13 -17.68
C LEU A 82 12.81 2.44 -17.72
N PRO A 83 13.21 3.71 -17.76
CA PRO A 83 14.60 4.12 -17.60
C PRO A 83 15.23 3.50 -16.34
N VAL A 84 16.18 2.59 -16.56
CA VAL A 84 17.01 2.05 -15.47
C VAL A 84 18.04 3.09 -15.11
N LEU A 85 18.14 3.38 -13.82
CA LEU A 85 18.98 4.46 -13.33
C LEU A 85 20.42 3.99 -13.18
N ASP A 86 21.36 4.74 -13.76
CA ASP A 86 22.80 4.46 -13.71
C ASP A 86 23.35 4.29 -12.29
N CYS A 87 22.64 4.80 -11.27
CA CYS A 87 23.07 4.68 -9.89
C CYS A 87 23.22 3.24 -9.43
N TYR A 88 22.45 2.27 -9.97
CA TYR A 88 22.56 0.86 -9.57
C TYR A 88 23.92 0.24 -9.85
N ALA A 89 24.62 0.68 -10.91
CA ALA A 89 25.95 0.18 -11.22
C ALA A 89 27.04 0.73 -10.28
N ARG A 90 26.73 1.79 -9.52
CA ARG A 90 27.72 2.56 -8.74
C ARG A 90 27.34 2.75 -7.27
N CYS A 91 26.19 2.26 -6.82
CA CYS A 91 25.73 2.39 -5.44
C CYS A 91 25.70 1.02 -4.74
N ASP A 92 25.94 1.03 -3.43
CA ASP A 92 25.87 -0.17 -2.56
C ASP A 92 24.44 -0.73 -2.41
N HIS A 93 23.47 -0.18 -3.17
CA HIS A 93 22.07 -0.59 -3.14
C HIS A 93 21.72 -1.62 -4.22
N ALA A 94 22.69 -2.02 -5.06
CA ALA A 94 22.51 -3.11 -6.00
C ALA A 94 21.98 -4.35 -5.27
N PRO A 95 20.91 -4.99 -5.76
CA PRO A 95 20.39 -6.18 -5.10
C PRO A 95 21.45 -7.28 -5.12
N PRO A 96 21.59 -8.05 -4.02
CA PRO A 96 22.52 -9.17 -4.00
C PRO A 96 22.17 -10.17 -5.10
N PRO A 97 23.13 -10.98 -5.59
CA PRO A 97 22.81 -12.06 -6.51
C PRO A 97 21.73 -12.99 -5.96
N LEU A 98 21.03 -13.68 -6.85
CA LEU A 98 20.10 -14.72 -6.43
C LEU A 98 20.86 -15.82 -5.67
N PRO A 99 20.24 -16.46 -4.67
CA PRO A 99 20.82 -17.65 -4.05
C PRO A 99 21.12 -18.73 -5.11
N ASP A 100 22.15 -19.54 -4.86
CA ASP A 100 22.53 -20.62 -5.77
C ASP A 100 21.34 -21.54 -6.06
N GLY A 101 21.11 -21.82 -7.35
CA GLY A 101 20.01 -22.64 -7.82
C GLY A 101 18.65 -21.94 -7.82
N ALA A 102 18.55 -20.62 -7.57
CA ALA A 102 17.30 -19.86 -7.67
C ALA A 102 17.11 -19.16 -9.03
N ASP A 103 17.81 -19.62 -10.06
CA ASP A 103 17.72 -19.16 -11.45
C ASP A 103 16.50 -19.70 -12.21
N THR A 104 15.83 -20.72 -11.64
CA THR A 104 14.61 -21.34 -12.17
C THR A 104 13.50 -21.32 -11.13
N THR A 105 12.25 -21.39 -11.58
CA THR A 105 11.06 -21.48 -10.71
C THR A 105 11.14 -22.72 -9.80
N GLU A 106 11.54 -23.88 -10.32
CA GLU A 106 11.74 -25.11 -9.54
C GLU A 106 12.81 -24.93 -8.46
N GLY A 107 13.89 -24.25 -8.82
CA GLY A 107 14.98 -23.92 -7.93
C GLY A 107 14.57 -23.00 -6.77
N VAL A 108 13.78 -21.97 -7.07
CA VAL A 108 13.15 -21.10 -6.04
C VAL A 108 12.24 -21.92 -5.12
N ILE A 109 11.42 -22.82 -5.66
CA ILE A 109 10.54 -23.70 -4.87
C ILE A 109 11.37 -24.61 -3.95
N ALA A 110 12.45 -25.22 -4.47
CA ALA A 110 13.36 -26.05 -3.67
C ALA A 110 14.00 -25.24 -2.53
N LEU A 111 14.41 -24.00 -2.81
CA LEU A 111 14.94 -23.09 -1.80
C LEU A 111 13.89 -22.77 -0.72
N LEU A 112 12.65 -22.46 -1.10
CA LEU A 112 11.54 -22.23 -0.17
C LEU A 112 11.28 -23.46 0.73
N ARG A 113 11.35 -24.66 0.17
CA ARG A 113 11.20 -25.92 0.93
C ARG A 113 12.33 -26.17 1.94
N SER A 114 13.54 -25.71 1.65
CA SER A 114 14.69 -25.84 2.58
C SER A 114 14.69 -24.83 3.74
N VAL A 115 13.72 -23.91 3.80
CA VAL A 115 13.68 -22.85 4.81
C VAL A 115 13.44 -23.41 6.21
N THR A 116 14.40 -23.16 7.11
CA THR A 116 14.31 -23.53 8.53
C THR A 116 14.27 -22.32 9.48
N THR A 117 14.57 -21.12 8.99
CA THR A 117 14.62 -19.88 9.80
C THR A 117 13.92 -18.73 9.10
N LEU A 118 13.52 -17.70 9.86
CA LEU A 118 12.90 -16.50 9.29
C LEU A 118 13.84 -15.76 8.32
N SER A 119 15.12 -15.65 8.63
CA SER A 119 16.10 -14.98 7.74
C SER A 119 16.30 -15.75 6.44
N ALA A 120 16.35 -17.08 6.48
CA ALA A 120 16.36 -17.91 5.28
C ALA A 120 15.05 -17.75 4.48
N GLY A 121 13.90 -17.70 5.17
CA GLY A 121 12.60 -17.45 4.56
C GLY A 121 12.54 -16.12 3.81
N LYS A 122 13.03 -15.03 4.42
CA LYS A 122 13.11 -13.72 3.75
C LYS A 122 14.01 -13.73 2.52
N ARG A 123 15.17 -14.42 2.61
CA ARG A 123 16.10 -14.55 1.48
C ARG A 123 15.48 -15.35 0.33
N ALA A 124 14.86 -16.49 0.63
CA ALA A 124 14.18 -17.34 -0.34
C ALA A 124 12.98 -16.64 -0.96
N ALA A 125 12.15 -16.00 -0.13
CA ALA A 125 11.03 -15.20 -0.59
C ALA A 125 11.49 -14.11 -1.55
N GLY A 126 12.61 -13.42 -1.29
CA GLY A 126 13.17 -12.40 -2.18
C GLY A 126 13.74 -12.92 -3.51
N ALA A 127 13.73 -14.22 -3.75
CA ALA A 127 14.09 -14.85 -5.02
C ALA A 127 12.87 -15.21 -5.89
N VAL A 128 11.64 -15.20 -5.34
CA VAL A 128 10.41 -15.46 -6.11
C VAL A 128 10.22 -14.36 -7.15
N ALA A 129 10.18 -14.72 -8.44
CA ALA A 129 9.92 -13.76 -9.49
C ALA A 129 8.45 -13.33 -9.49
N TRP A 130 8.16 -12.23 -10.17
CA TRP A 130 6.80 -11.69 -10.25
C TRP A 130 5.82 -12.64 -10.95
N ASP A 131 6.30 -13.47 -11.87
CA ASP A 131 5.46 -14.40 -12.64
C ASP A 131 5.38 -15.79 -12.00
N ASP A 132 6.12 -16.05 -10.91
CA ASP A 132 6.21 -17.36 -10.25
C ASP A 132 5.11 -17.60 -9.20
N TRP A 133 4.23 -16.62 -8.96
CA TRP A 133 3.26 -16.69 -7.85
C TRP A 133 2.35 -17.92 -7.93
N GLU A 134 1.86 -18.25 -9.13
CA GLU A 134 1.01 -19.42 -9.35
C GLU A 134 1.77 -20.72 -9.05
N ALA A 135 3.02 -20.81 -9.49
CA ALA A 135 3.87 -21.97 -9.23
C ALA A 135 4.15 -22.16 -7.74
N VAL A 136 4.37 -21.07 -6.99
CA VAL A 136 4.55 -21.13 -5.52
C VAL A 136 3.29 -21.65 -4.82
N VAL A 137 2.11 -21.18 -5.21
CA VAL A 137 0.84 -21.66 -4.64
C VAL A 137 0.58 -23.12 -5.03
N ALA A 138 0.87 -23.52 -6.27
CA ALA A 138 0.73 -24.90 -6.72
C ALA A 138 1.67 -25.84 -5.94
N ALA A 139 2.92 -25.42 -5.73
CA ALA A 139 3.90 -26.15 -4.94
C ALA A 139 3.45 -26.34 -3.48
N ASP A 140 2.88 -25.30 -2.86
CA ASP A 140 2.34 -25.37 -1.49
C ASP A 140 1.14 -26.32 -1.36
N ARG A 141 0.27 -26.35 -2.37
CA ARG A 141 -0.87 -27.28 -2.40
C ARG A 141 -0.43 -28.73 -2.58
N ALA A 142 0.59 -28.97 -3.42
CA ALA A 142 1.13 -30.30 -3.64
C ALA A 142 1.90 -30.83 -2.42
N GLU A 143 2.71 -29.98 -1.80
CA GLU A 143 3.47 -30.27 -0.59
C GLU A 143 3.62 -28.99 0.23
N PRO A 144 3.00 -28.90 1.44
CA PRO A 144 3.01 -27.67 2.23
C PRO A 144 4.41 -27.10 2.48
N LEU A 145 4.61 -25.84 2.12
CA LEU A 145 5.84 -25.11 2.38
C LEU A 145 6.04 -24.89 3.90
N PRO A 146 7.30 -24.80 4.37
CA PRO A 146 7.59 -24.46 5.76
C PRO A 146 6.93 -23.13 6.18
N GLY A 147 6.49 -23.04 7.44
CA GLY A 147 5.77 -21.87 7.94
C GLY A 147 6.53 -20.54 7.79
N TYR A 148 7.86 -20.55 7.98
CA TYR A 148 8.69 -19.35 7.75
C TYR A 148 8.74 -18.94 6.27
N ALA A 149 8.69 -19.89 5.33
CA ALA A 149 8.62 -19.60 3.91
C ALA A 149 7.27 -18.99 3.55
N LYS A 150 6.16 -19.62 3.96
CA LYS A 150 4.80 -19.09 3.77
C LYS A 150 4.67 -17.66 4.31
N TRP A 151 5.15 -17.45 5.54
CA TRP A 151 5.13 -16.14 6.19
C TRP A 151 5.95 -15.10 5.39
N ALA A 152 7.18 -15.43 5.00
CA ALA A 152 8.04 -14.49 4.28
C ALA A 152 7.48 -14.13 2.89
N VAL A 153 6.92 -15.11 2.16
CA VAL A 153 6.27 -14.90 0.86
C VAL A 153 5.01 -14.05 1.01
N ALA A 154 4.11 -14.39 1.93
CA ALA A 154 2.87 -13.64 2.13
C ALA A 154 3.11 -12.19 2.60
N ASN A 155 4.22 -11.97 3.32
CA ASN A 155 4.59 -10.64 3.84
C ASN A 155 5.34 -9.77 2.82
N ARG A 156 5.53 -10.23 1.58
CA ARG A 156 6.05 -9.38 0.50
C ARG A 156 5.01 -8.35 0.07
N VAL A 157 5.48 -7.15 -0.23
CA VAL A 157 4.63 -6.01 -0.66
C VAL A 157 3.94 -6.30 -1.99
N ASP A 158 4.60 -7.03 -2.87
CA ASP A 158 4.11 -7.41 -4.20
C ASP A 158 3.43 -8.79 -4.26
N CYS A 159 3.31 -9.50 -3.14
CA CYS A 159 2.59 -10.77 -3.12
C CYS A 159 1.11 -10.53 -3.44
N PRO A 160 0.53 -11.15 -4.49
CA PRO A 160 -0.88 -10.96 -4.83
C PRO A 160 -1.80 -11.39 -3.68
N HIS A 161 -2.96 -10.74 -3.56
CA HIS A 161 -3.86 -10.96 -2.41
C HIS A 161 -4.32 -12.42 -2.31
N GLU A 162 -4.68 -13.03 -3.43
CA GLU A 162 -5.08 -14.43 -3.53
C GLU A 162 -3.96 -15.40 -3.13
N VAL A 163 -2.70 -15.07 -3.43
CA VAL A 163 -1.51 -15.83 -2.99
C VAL A 163 -1.32 -15.67 -1.49
N ARG A 164 -1.48 -14.45 -0.96
CA ARG A 164 -1.44 -14.22 0.50
C ARG A 164 -2.50 -15.05 1.20
N LEU A 165 -3.75 -15.06 0.72
CA LEU A 165 -4.83 -15.85 1.31
C LEU A 165 -4.55 -17.35 1.24
N ALA A 166 -4.00 -17.84 0.13
CA ALA A 166 -3.64 -19.25 -0.02
C ALA A 166 -2.53 -19.70 0.97
N LEU A 167 -1.55 -18.82 1.24
CA LEU A 167 -0.41 -19.13 2.10
C LEU A 167 -0.65 -18.78 3.59
N ALA A 168 -1.53 -17.83 3.89
CA ALA A 168 -1.83 -17.35 5.24
C ALA A 168 -2.91 -18.19 5.95
N THR A 169 -2.72 -19.49 6.06
CA THR A 169 -3.75 -20.42 6.57
C THR A 169 -4.08 -20.30 8.06
N HIS A 170 -3.39 -19.45 8.83
CA HIS A 170 -3.56 -19.31 10.28
C HIS A 170 -4.00 -17.88 10.64
N ARG A 171 -4.95 -17.71 11.57
CA ARG A 171 -5.46 -16.39 12.02
C ARG A 171 -4.35 -15.38 12.34
N LYS A 172 -3.34 -15.82 13.12
CA LYS A 172 -2.16 -15.00 13.46
C LYS A 172 -1.41 -14.45 12.23
N HIS A 173 -1.48 -15.11 11.07
CA HIS A 173 -0.90 -14.57 9.84
C HIS A 173 -1.72 -13.40 9.31
N HIS A 174 -3.05 -13.52 9.27
CA HIS A 174 -3.92 -12.41 8.86
C HIS A 174 -3.71 -11.17 9.74
N ASP A 175 -3.73 -11.33 11.06
CA ASP A 175 -3.54 -10.21 12.01
C ASP A 175 -2.21 -9.49 11.75
N ARG A 176 -1.13 -10.25 11.49
CA ARG A 176 0.19 -9.67 11.22
C ARG A 176 0.32 -9.07 9.82
N LEU A 177 -0.40 -9.57 8.82
CA LEU A 177 -0.43 -8.95 7.48
C LEU A 177 -1.11 -7.59 7.57
N TYR A 178 -2.19 -7.52 8.35
CA TYR A 178 -2.89 -6.29 8.67
C TYR A 178 -1.98 -5.30 9.43
N GLU A 179 -1.31 -5.75 10.51
CA GLU A 179 -0.33 -4.93 11.23
C GLU A 179 0.84 -4.47 10.34
N ALA A 180 1.21 -5.26 9.32
CA ALA A 180 2.25 -4.90 8.36
C ALA A 180 1.78 -3.87 7.30
N GLY A 181 0.51 -3.47 7.32
CA GLY A 181 -0.05 -2.54 6.34
C GLY A 181 -0.18 -3.13 4.94
N LEU A 182 -0.44 -4.44 4.86
CA LEU A 182 -0.69 -5.16 3.61
C LEU A 182 -2.20 -5.33 3.42
N VAL A 183 -2.77 -4.62 2.44
CA VAL A 183 -4.20 -4.65 2.08
C VAL A 183 -4.40 -5.27 0.70
N ARG A 184 -5.63 -5.66 0.38
CA ARG A 184 -6.01 -6.08 -0.97
C ARG A 184 -5.99 -4.90 -1.93
N ASP A 185 -6.63 -3.81 -1.55
CA ASP A 185 -6.85 -2.65 -2.41
C ASP A 185 -7.01 -1.35 -1.59
N ALA A 186 -7.05 -0.21 -2.29
CA ALA A 186 -7.15 1.09 -1.66
C ALA A 186 -8.54 1.38 -1.06
N ALA A 187 -9.58 0.68 -1.51
CA ALA A 187 -10.93 0.80 -0.95
C ALA A 187 -11.02 0.13 0.43
N GLU A 188 -10.49 -1.09 0.58
CA GLU A 188 -10.34 -1.78 1.86
C GLU A 188 -9.54 -0.92 2.84
N TYR A 189 -8.41 -0.35 2.41
CA TYR A 189 -7.62 0.54 3.25
C TYR A 189 -8.40 1.78 3.72
N ALA A 190 -9.19 2.38 2.83
CA ALA A 190 -9.99 3.55 3.16
C ALA A 190 -11.12 3.25 4.14
N LEU A 191 -11.71 2.05 4.07
CA LEU A 191 -12.91 1.69 4.81
C LEU A 191 -12.63 0.92 6.11
N GLU A 192 -11.58 0.10 6.15
CA GLU A 192 -11.40 -0.90 7.21
C GLU A 192 -10.18 -0.68 8.10
N PHE A 193 -9.23 0.18 7.70
CA PHE A 193 -8.05 0.45 8.54
C PHE A 193 -8.37 1.43 9.69
N PRO A 194 -7.94 1.14 10.93
CA PRO A 194 -8.06 2.06 12.06
C PRO A 194 -7.11 3.23 11.86
N ASN A 195 -7.23 4.21 12.76
CA ASN A 195 -6.46 5.45 12.71
C ASN A 195 -6.73 6.20 11.40
N THR A 196 -8.00 6.58 11.24
CA THR A 196 -8.50 7.34 10.09
C THR A 196 -7.64 8.55 9.75
N SER A 197 -7.06 9.24 10.73
CA SER A 197 -6.16 10.37 10.47
C SER A 197 -4.96 9.96 9.61
N SER A 198 -4.31 8.85 9.98
CA SER A 198 -3.17 8.30 9.24
C SER A 198 -3.59 7.81 7.85
N VAL A 199 -4.72 7.10 7.76
CA VAL A 199 -5.30 6.64 6.48
C VAL A 199 -5.54 7.82 5.54
N LEU A 200 -6.23 8.87 6.00
CA LEU A 200 -6.54 10.04 5.20
C LEU A 200 -5.29 10.84 4.82
N GLN A 201 -4.23 10.84 5.65
CA GLN A 201 -2.95 11.47 5.31
C GLN A 201 -2.24 10.72 4.18
N VAL A 202 -2.20 9.39 4.25
CA VAL A 202 -1.64 8.52 3.20
C VAL A 202 -2.40 8.72 1.89
N LEU A 203 -3.74 8.65 1.94
CA LEU A 203 -4.58 8.83 0.77
C LEU A 203 -4.49 10.26 0.19
N ASN A 204 -4.35 11.29 1.03
CA ASN A 204 -4.13 12.65 0.54
C ASN A 204 -2.83 12.74 -0.26
N THR A 205 -1.73 12.21 0.29
CA THR A 205 -0.44 12.11 -0.40
C THR A 205 -0.58 11.32 -1.71
N GLY A 206 -1.40 10.26 -1.68
CA GLY A 206 -1.74 9.43 -2.82
C GLY A 206 -2.32 10.14 -4.02
N ARG A 207 -3.02 11.26 -3.82
CA ARG A 207 -3.59 12.05 -4.92
C ARG A 207 -2.54 12.51 -5.93
N TRP A 208 -1.29 12.62 -5.51
CA TRP A 208 -0.15 12.90 -6.39
C TRP A 208 0.79 11.71 -6.57
N ALA A 209 0.96 10.90 -5.52
CA ALA A 209 1.95 9.82 -5.51
C ALA A 209 1.44 8.48 -6.04
N PHE A 210 0.12 8.29 -6.15
CA PHE A 210 -0.57 7.08 -6.65
C PHE A 210 -2.03 7.41 -7.02
N PRO A 211 -2.26 8.33 -7.99
CA PRO A 211 -3.57 8.93 -8.23
C PRO A 211 -4.66 7.90 -8.56
N HIS A 212 -4.32 6.80 -9.23
CA HIS A 212 -5.27 5.73 -9.53
C HIS A 212 -5.84 5.08 -8.25
N ARG A 213 -4.95 4.70 -7.32
CA ARG A 213 -5.33 4.09 -6.03
C ARG A 213 -6.02 5.10 -5.10
N ALA A 214 -5.60 6.35 -5.12
CA ALA A 214 -6.30 7.41 -4.40
C ALA A 214 -7.73 7.63 -4.94
N ALA A 215 -7.94 7.50 -6.26
CA ALA A 215 -9.26 7.58 -6.86
C ALA A 215 -10.15 6.39 -6.49
N GLU A 216 -9.62 5.16 -6.42
CA GLU A 216 -10.36 3.98 -5.90
C GLU A 216 -10.84 4.22 -4.47
N ALA A 217 -9.96 4.68 -3.58
CA ALA A 217 -10.31 5.03 -2.20
C ALA A 217 -11.36 6.16 -2.12
N ALA A 218 -11.25 7.17 -2.97
CA ALA A 218 -12.21 8.28 -3.05
C ALA A 218 -13.58 7.80 -3.52
N ALA A 219 -13.63 6.90 -4.50
CA ALA A 219 -14.87 6.28 -4.97
C ALA A 219 -15.55 5.45 -3.88
N ALA A 220 -14.77 4.76 -3.05
CA ALA A 220 -15.27 3.98 -1.91
C ALA A 220 -15.83 4.87 -0.78
N LEU A 221 -15.13 5.96 -0.42
CA LEU A 221 -15.55 6.86 0.66
C LEU A 221 -16.61 7.88 0.26
N GLY A 222 -16.67 8.28 -1.02
CA GLY A 222 -17.54 9.34 -1.53
C GLY A 222 -19.03 9.17 -1.17
N PRO A 223 -19.64 7.99 -1.34
CA PRO A 223 -21.03 7.75 -0.91
C PRO A 223 -21.26 8.03 0.58
N LEU A 224 -20.38 7.54 1.46
CA LEU A 224 -20.48 7.74 2.91
C LEU A 224 -20.30 9.22 3.29
N VAL A 225 -19.38 9.93 2.63
CA VAL A 225 -19.19 11.38 2.86
C VAL A 225 -20.46 12.15 2.50
N ARG A 226 -21.09 11.83 1.36
CA ARG A 226 -22.33 12.49 0.93
C ARG A 226 -23.51 12.14 1.84
N GLU A 227 -23.61 10.89 2.27
CA GLU A 227 -24.69 10.43 3.15
C GLU A 227 -24.59 11.01 4.56
N GLU A 228 -23.40 10.99 5.15
CA GLU A 228 -23.23 11.36 6.56
C GLU A 228 -22.94 12.83 6.80
N LEU A 229 -22.23 13.49 5.88
CA LEU A 229 -21.89 14.91 6.01
C LEU A 229 -22.69 15.77 5.04
N GLY A 230 -22.82 15.34 3.78
CA GLY A 230 -23.52 16.10 2.73
C GLY A 230 -23.06 17.56 2.68
N GLU A 231 -24.02 18.48 2.57
CA GLU A 231 -23.79 19.93 2.59
C GLU A 231 -23.77 20.54 4.02
N ASP A 232 -23.89 19.71 5.08
CA ASP A 232 -23.92 20.18 6.47
C ASP A 232 -22.54 20.66 6.94
N LEU A 233 -22.32 21.97 6.84
CA LEU A 233 -21.07 22.62 7.27
C LEU A 233 -20.78 22.44 8.77
N GLU A 234 -21.78 22.16 9.59
CA GLU A 234 -21.59 21.85 11.01
C GLU A 234 -21.02 20.45 11.18
N ALA A 235 -21.54 19.46 10.45
CA ALA A 235 -20.98 18.09 10.46
C ALA A 235 -19.52 18.08 9.99
N TRP A 236 -19.18 18.87 8.97
CA TRP A 236 -17.79 19.08 8.53
C TRP A 236 -16.92 19.73 9.61
N SER A 237 -17.48 20.65 10.40
CA SER A 237 -16.77 21.30 11.50
C SER A 237 -16.50 20.32 12.65
N VAL A 238 -17.49 19.48 13.00
CA VAL A 238 -17.34 18.39 13.98
C VAL A 238 -16.26 17.41 13.53
N LEU A 239 -16.30 16.99 12.26
CA LEU A 239 -15.26 16.14 11.68
C LEU A 239 -13.86 16.73 11.84
N ALA A 240 -13.70 18.02 11.56
CA ALA A 240 -12.40 18.69 11.70
C ALA A 240 -11.87 18.67 13.14
N GLN A 241 -12.76 18.78 14.14
CA GLN A 241 -12.40 18.76 15.55
C GLN A 241 -12.11 17.34 16.07
N VAL A 242 -12.87 16.33 15.61
CA VAL A 242 -12.76 14.94 16.08
C VAL A 242 -11.62 14.18 15.40
N LEU A 243 -11.35 14.46 14.12
CA LEU A 243 -10.38 13.72 13.31
C LEU A 243 -8.99 13.53 13.96
N PRO A 244 -8.37 14.53 14.62
CA PRO A 244 -7.02 14.37 15.18
C PRO A 244 -6.91 13.35 16.31
N THR A 245 -8.01 13.07 17.01
CA THR A 245 -8.04 12.17 18.19
C THR A 245 -8.79 10.87 17.92
N PHE A 246 -9.44 10.73 16.77
CA PHE A 246 -10.22 9.55 16.42
C PHE A 246 -9.34 8.36 16.03
N THR A 247 -9.52 7.23 16.71
CA THR A 247 -8.71 6.01 16.52
C THR A 247 -9.39 4.95 15.66
N GLY A 248 -10.70 5.08 15.39
CA GLY A 248 -11.47 4.14 14.57
C GLY A 248 -11.26 4.31 13.07
N THR A 249 -12.15 3.68 12.32
CA THR A 249 -12.21 3.65 10.85
C THR A 249 -12.92 4.87 10.27
N ALA A 250 -12.69 5.15 8.98
CA ALA A 250 -13.31 6.32 8.34
C ALA A 250 -14.85 6.26 8.33
N PRO A 251 -15.50 5.10 8.06
CA PRO A 251 -16.95 4.98 8.16
C PRO A 251 -17.49 5.28 9.57
N GLU A 252 -16.81 4.82 10.61
CA GLU A 252 -17.22 5.11 12.00
C GLU A 252 -17.13 6.61 12.29
N LEU A 253 -16.02 7.26 11.90
CA LEU A 253 -15.83 8.70 12.07
C LEU A 253 -16.95 9.50 11.37
N LEU A 254 -17.23 9.17 10.11
CA LEU A 254 -18.24 9.87 9.30
C LEU A 254 -19.63 9.75 9.92
N ARG A 255 -20.04 8.53 10.30
CA ARG A 255 -21.32 8.28 10.99
C ARG A 255 -21.43 9.02 12.31
N THR A 256 -20.36 9.02 13.11
CA THR A 256 -20.35 9.75 14.39
C THR A 256 -20.54 11.25 14.17
N CYS A 257 -19.85 11.85 13.20
CA CYS A 257 -19.97 13.28 12.92
C CYS A 257 -21.37 13.65 12.40
N GLY A 258 -21.93 12.85 11.48
CA GLY A 258 -23.29 13.06 10.97
C GLY A 258 -24.37 12.85 12.04
N ALA A 259 -24.17 11.91 12.99
CA ALA A 259 -25.10 11.69 14.09
C ALA A 259 -25.13 12.86 15.08
N ILE A 260 -23.99 13.53 15.33
CA ILE A 260 -23.89 14.64 16.30
C ILE A 260 -24.73 15.85 15.86
N THR A 261 -24.85 16.13 14.57
CA THR A 261 -25.52 17.34 14.07
C THR A 261 -26.99 17.17 13.72
N ARG A 262 -27.49 15.93 13.72
CA ARG A 262 -28.91 15.61 13.45
C ARG A 262 -29.80 15.63 14.71
N VAL A 263 -29.23 15.91 15.89
CA VAL A 263 -29.92 15.98 17.20
C VAL A 263 -30.47 17.38 17.43
#